data_AF-A0A124G0F3-F1
#
_entry.id   AF-A0A124G0F3-F1
#
_cell.length_a   1.000
_cell.length_b   1.000
_cell.length_c   1.000
_cell.angle_alpha   90.00
_cell.angle_beta   90.00
_cell.angle_gamma   90.00
#
_symmetry.space_group_name_H-M   'P 1'
#
loop_
_entity.id
_entity.type
_entity.pdbx_description
1 polymer ?
#
loop_
_entity_poly.entity_id
_entity_poly.type
_entity_poly.pdbx_seq_one_letter_code
_entity_poly.pdbx_strand_id
1 'polypeptide(L)' 'MYTEILKELLSLKNEKKRLIFERFFKTKKGEYGEGDKFLGIDVPTLKKIAKKYKDIDF' A
#
# COMPACT_ATOMS: atom_id res chain seq x y z
N MET A 1 -12.21 -3.21 -13.80
CA MET A 1 -10.83 -3.72 -13.84
C MET A 1 -10.01 -3.26 -12.64
N TYR A 2 -9.96 -1.96 -12.33
CA TYR A 2 -9.31 -1.44 -11.11
C TYR A 2 -9.91 -1.93 -9.78
N THR A 3 -11.20 -2.28 -9.79
CA THR A 3 -11.91 -2.83 -8.63
C THR A 3 -11.29 -4.12 -8.12
N GLU A 4 -10.76 -4.97 -9.01
CA GLU A 4 -10.15 -6.24 -8.62
C GLU A 4 -8.76 -6.04 -8.01
N ILE A 5 -7.96 -5.11 -8.56
CA ILE A 5 -6.68 -4.69 -7.95
C ILE A 5 -6.93 -4.13 -6.54
N LEU A 6 -7.90 -3.24 -6.40
CA LEU A 6 -8.27 -2.65 -5.11
C LEU A 6 -8.68 -3.72 -4.10
N LYS A 7 -9.56 -4.67 -4.48
CA LYS A 7 -9.94 -5.78 -3.61
C LYS A 7 -8.74 -6.60 -3.14
N GLU A 8 -7.81 -6.93 -4.04
CA GLU A 8 -6.62 -7.71 -3.69
C GLU A 8 -5.64 -6.92 -2.81
N LEU A 9 -5.44 -5.64 -3.05
CA LEU A 9 -4.65 -4.79 -2.15
C LEU A 9 -5.29 -4.71 -0.76
N LEU A 10 -6.61 -4.53 -0.69
CA LEU A 10 -7.32 -4.43 0.58
C LEU A 10 -7.32 -5.76 1.36
N SER A 11 -7.30 -6.91 0.69
CA SER A 11 -7.21 -8.23 1.35
C SER A 11 -5.83 -8.52 1.96
N LEU A 12 -4.79 -7.83 1.48
CA LEU A 12 -3.41 -7.96 1.99
C LEU A 12 -3.05 -6.95 3.08
N LYS A 13 -4.04 -6.18 3.59
CA LYS A 13 -3.79 -5.22 4.67
C LYS A 13 -3.14 -5.89 5.88
N ASN A 14 -2.16 -5.22 6.46
CA ASN A 14 -1.48 -5.67 7.66
C ASN A 14 -1.32 -4.52 8.67
N GLU A 15 -2.11 -4.55 9.73
CA GLU A 15 -2.14 -3.51 10.76
C GLU A 15 -0.79 -3.29 11.44
N LYS A 16 -0.08 -4.37 11.76
CA LYS A 16 1.21 -4.29 12.46
C LYS A 16 2.25 -3.61 11.58
N LYS A 17 2.34 -4.00 10.30
CA LYS A 17 3.23 -3.35 9.33
C LYS A 17 2.80 -1.91 9.03
N ARG A 18 1.49 -1.64 8.97
CA ARG A 18 0.96 -0.28 8.77
C ARG A 18 1.52 0.68 9.82
N LEU A 19 1.42 0.32 11.10
CA LEU A 19 1.92 1.16 12.19
C LEU A 19 3.43 1.38 12.14
N ILE A 20 4.20 0.38 11.70
CA ILE A 20 5.65 0.52 11.50
C ILE A 20 5.94 1.49 10.36
N PHE A 21 5.23 1.37 9.24
CA PHE A 21 5.43 2.24 8.08
C PHE A 21 5.02 3.69 8.36
N GLU A 22 3.87 3.93 8.98
CA GLU A 22 3.42 5.26 9.38
C GLU A 22 4.45 5.97 10.28
N ARG A 23 5.07 5.23 11.21
CA ARG A 23 6.14 5.76 12.05
C ARG A 23 7.44 6.01 11.28
N PHE A 24 7.83 5.08 10.40
CA PHE A 24 9.04 5.19 9.61
C PHE A 24 8.99 6.39 8.64
N PHE A 25 7.86 6.56 7.95
CA PHE A 25 7.64 7.66 7.01
C PHE A 25 7.22 8.98 7.66
N LYS A 26 7.01 8.98 8.99
CA LYS A 26 6.66 10.17 9.78
C LYS A 26 5.43 10.87 9.22
N THR A 27 4.25 10.26 9.43
CA THR A 27 2.99 10.71 8.82
C THR A 27 2.20 11.72 9.66
N LYS A 28 2.76 12.25 10.75
CA LYS A 28 2.07 13.27 11.56
C LYS A 28 2.14 14.63 10.90
N LYS A 29 1.30 15.55 11.39
CA LYS A 29 1.28 16.94 10.96
C LYS A 29 2.66 17.60 11.12
N GLY A 30 3.14 18.25 10.05
CA GLY A 30 4.45 18.89 9.95
C GLY A 30 5.61 17.94 9.67
N GLU A 31 5.35 16.64 9.42
CA GLU A 31 6.38 15.66 9.09
C GLU A 31 6.38 15.30 7.59
N TYR A 32 7.37 14.49 7.17
CA TYR A 32 7.64 14.19 5.76
C TYR A 32 6.45 13.55 5.03
N GLY A 33 5.80 12.55 5.63
CA GLY A 33 4.65 11.84 5.04
C GLY A 33 3.31 12.34 5.56
N GLU A 34 3.19 13.61 5.94
CA GLU A 34 1.94 14.15 6.49
C GLU A 34 0.74 13.81 5.60
N GLY A 35 -0.25 13.13 6.17
CA GLY A 35 -1.49 12.76 5.48
C GLY A 35 -1.45 11.42 4.73
N ASP A 36 -0.28 10.79 4.58
CA ASP A 36 -0.16 9.48 3.96
C ASP A 36 -0.83 8.39 4.80
N LYS A 37 -1.52 7.47 4.11
CA LYS A 37 -2.17 6.30 4.70
C LYS A 37 -1.57 5.02 4.15
N PHE A 38 -1.14 4.14 5.04
CA PHE A 38 -0.51 2.89 4.66
C PHE A 38 -1.49 1.72 4.74
N LEU A 39 -1.28 0.71 3.89
CA LEU A 39 -1.99 -0.58 3.99
C LEU A 39 -1.17 -1.64 4.73
N GLY A 40 0.11 -1.37 5.00
CA GLY A 40 1.03 -2.35 5.59
C GLY A 40 1.53 -3.41 4.60
N ILE A 41 1.42 -3.14 3.30
CA ILE A 41 1.91 -4.03 2.23
C ILE A 41 3.35 -3.66 1.92
N ASP A 42 4.25 -4.64 1.93
CA ASP A 42 5.65 -4.42 1.60
C ASP A 42 5.91 -4.37 0.08
N VAL A 43 7.05 -3.78 -0.29
CA VAL A 43 7.44 -3.59 -1.68
C VAL A 43 7.51 -4.90 -2.47
N PRO A 44 8.10 -6.01 -1.97
CA PRO A 44 8.08 -7.28 -2.69
C PRO A 44 6.67 -7.78 -3.01
N THR A 45 5.72 -7.66 -2.08
CA THR A 45 4.33 -8.05 -2.29
C THR A 45 3.65 -7.16 -3.32
N LEU A 46 3.87 -5.84 -3.23
CA LEU A 46 3.32 -4.88 -4.20
C LEU A 46 3.83 -5.14 -5.62
N LYS A 47 5.12 -5.46 -5.78
CA LYS A 47 5.73 -5.83 -7.07
C LYS A 47 5.09 -7.08 -7.68
N LYS A 48 4.69 -8.07 -6.86
CA LYS A 48 3.98 -9.27 -7.36
C LYS A 48 2.61 -8.91 -7.93
N ILE A 49 1.86 -8.04 -7.25
CA ILE A 49 0.56 -7.55 -7.74
C ILE A 49 0.74 -6.76 -9.04
N ALA A 50 1.67 -5.81 -9.06
CA ALA A 50 1.95 -5.03 -10.26
C ALA A 50 2.29 -5.92 -11.47
N LYS A 51 3.09 -6.97 -11.27
CA LYS A 51 3.40 -7.96 -12.32
C LYS A 51 2.17 -8.76 -12.77
N LYS A 52 1.28 -9.13 -11.83
CA LYS A 52 0.05 -9.86 -12.11
C LYS A 52 -0.92 -9.07 -12.99
N TYR A 53 -0.99 -7.75 -12.79
CA TYR A 53 -1.87 -6.84 -13.52
C TYR A 53 -1.12 -5.98 -14.56
N LYS A 54 0.00 -6.47 -15.09
CA LYS A 54 0.86 -5.69 -16.00
C LYS A 54 0.19 -5.29 -17.32
N ASP A 55 -0.81 -6.06 -17.76
CA ASP A 55 -1.50 -5.88 -19.04
C ASP A 55 -2.89 -5.25 -18.86
N ILE A 56 -3.11 -4.56 -17.73
CA ILE A 56 -4.39 -3.90 -17.45
C ILE A 56 -4.56 -2.66 -18.35
N ASP A 57 -5.71 -2.57 -19.02
CA ASP A 57 -6.12 -1.42 -19.84
C ASP A 57 -6.74 -0.30 -18.98
N PHE A 58 -6.69 0.94 -19.50
CA PHE A 58 -7.10 2.16 -18.78
C PHE A 58 -8.60 2.49 -18.86
#